data_AF-A0A2K7T1I3-F1
#
_entry.id   AF-A0A2K7T1I3-F1
#
_cell.length_a   1.000
_cell.length_b   1.000
_cell.length_c   1.000
_cell.angle_alpha   90.00
_cell.angle_beta   90.00
_cell.angle_gamma   90.00
#
_symmetry.space_group_name_H-M   'P 1'
#
loop_
_entity.id
_entity.type
_entity.pdbx_description
1 polymer ?
#
loop_
_entity_poly.entity_id
_entity_poly.type
_entity_poly.pdbx_seq_one_letter_code
_entity_poly.pdbx_strand_id
1 'polypeptide(L)'
;MAKPNKKQPTKTVEIYCAKCKTQLFKYRKGGKGALVKCFKERIVEDFTNTPCICPGCEQEFARDTLVRGTPAYKMIGGKVTMK
;
A
#
# COMPACT_ATOMS: atom_id res chain seq x y z
N MET A 1 -19.77 13.39 -3.88
CA MET A 1 -18.77 12.30 -4.07
C MET A 1 -18.13 11.97 -2.73
N ALA A 2 -18.23 10.73 -2.25
CA ALA A 2 -17.77 10.36 -0.92
C ALA A 2 -16.23 10.31 -0.87
N LYS A 3 -15.63 11.34 -0.24
CA LYS A 3 -14.22 11.35 0.16
C LYS A 3 -13.95 10.19 1.15
N PRO A 4 -12.72 9.65 1.20
CA PRO A 4 -12.36 8.71 2.25
C PRO A 4 -12.70 9.31 3.63
N ASN A 5 -13.31 8.51 4.50
CA ASN A 5 -13.82 8.96 5.79
C ASN A 5 -12.70 9.59 6.64
N LYS A 6 -12.99 10.71 7.31
CA LYS A 6 -12.00 11.48 8.11
C LYS A 6 -11.45 10.67 9.29
N LYS A 7 -12.20 9.68 9.78
CA LYS A 7 -11.72 8.70 10.76
C LYS A 7 -10.91 7.61 10.06
N GLN A 8 -9.60 7.63 10.26
CA GLN A 8 -8.72 6.57 9.78
C GLN A 8 -8.94 5.29 10.58
N PRO A 9 -8.86 4.10 9.94
CA PRO A 9 -8.97 2.84 10.66
C PRO A 9 -7.78 2.67 11.61
N THR A 10 -8.05 2.14 12.81
CA THR A 10 -7.03 1.94 13.86
C THR A 10 -6.11 0.75 13.58
N LYS A 11 -6.59 -0.24 12.81
CA LYS A 11 -5.79 -1.41 12.44
C LYS A 11 -4.74 -1.03 11.40
N THR A 12 -3.49 -1.26 11.76
CA THR A 12 -2.36 -1.21 10.83
C THR A 12 -2.03 -2.63 10.39
N VAL A 13 -1.57 -2.75 9.15
CA VAL A 13 -1.00 -3.97 8.59
C VAL A 13 0.34 -3.64 8.00
N GLU A 14 1.22 -4.63 7.97
CA GLU A 14 2.54 -4.50 7.40
C GLU A 14 2.54 -5.14 6.02
N ILE A 15 2.99 -4.38 5.04
CA ILE A 15 3.03 -4.79 3.65
C ILE A 15 4.46 -5.16 3.32
N TYR A 16 4.66 -6.38 2.83
CA TYR A 16 5.95 -6.91 2.43
C TYR A 16 5.95 -7.26 0.95
N CYS A 17 7.13 -7.24 0.34
CA CYS A 17 7.32 -7.78 -0.99
C CYS A 17 7.16 -9.31 -0.95
N ALA A 18 6.37 -9.88 -1.86
CA ALA A 18 6.18 -11.34 -1.92
C ALA A 18 7.46 -12.07 -2.34
N LYS A 19 8.37 -11.41 -3.07
CA LYS A 19 9.62 -12.00 -3.60
C LYS A 19 10.73 -12.05 -2.54
N CYS A 20 11.11 -10.90 -2.00
CA CYS A 20 12.23 -10.78 -1.06
C CYS A 20 11.81 -10.68 0.42
N LYS A 21 10.50 -10.60 0.71
CA LYS A 21 9.94 -10.39 2.06
C LYS A 21 10.40 -9.10 2.75
N THR A 22 11.01 -8.17 2.01
CA THR A 22 11.36 -6.84 2.52
C THR A 22 10.09 -6.07 2.87
N GLN A 23 10.13 -5.37 4.01
CA GLN A 23 9.06 -4.49 4.44
C GLN A 23 8.99 -3.29 3.49
N LEU A 24 7.80 -3.06 2.92
CA LEU A 24 7.56 -1.96 1.99
C LEU A 24 6.90 -0.80 2.73
N PHE A 25 5.74 -1.07 3.34
CA PHE A 25 4.92 -0.03 3.98
C PHE A 25 4.25 -0.54 5.24
N LYS A 26 3.97 0.37 6.16
CA LYS A 26 2.98 0.16 7.22
C LYS A 26 1.72 0.94 6.87
N TYR A 27 0.58 0.25 6.79
CA TYR A 27 -0.64 0.81 6.22
C TYR A 27 -1.86 0.67 7.12
N ARG A 28 -2.65 1.73 7.25
CA ARG A 28 -3.95 1.68 7.96
C ARG A 28 -5.01 1.06 7.06
N LYS A 29 -5.25 -0.24 7.26
CA LYS A 29 -6.19 -1.01 6.45
C LYS A 29 -7.62 -0.91 7.00
N GLY A 30 -8.52 -0.42 6.15
CA GLY A 30 -9.96 -0.46 6.40
C GLY A 30 -10.57 -1.72 5.78
N GLY A 31 -11.17 -2.58 6.60
CA GLY A 31 -11.88 -3.78 6.14
C GLY A 31 -11.03 -5.06 6.05
N LYS A 32 -11.68 -6.19 5.78
CA LYS A 32 -11.09 -7.54 5.81
C LYS A 32 -10.56 -8.04 4.44
N GLY A 33 -10.95 -7.43 3.33
CA GLY A 33 -10.61 -7.89 1.96
C GLY A 33 -9.14 -7.70 1.56
N ALA A 34 -8.80 -8.13 0.34
CA ALA A 34 -7.45 -8.00 -0.21
C ALA A 34 -7.01 -6.53 -0.38
N LEU A 35 -5.70 -6.27 -0.24
CA LEU A 35 -5.12 -4.95 -0.45
C LEU A 35 -4.90 -4.67 -1.94
N VAL A 36 -5.94 -4.23 -2.63
CA VAL A 36 -5.86 -3.86 -4.06
C VAL A 36 -5.42 -2.40 -4.25
N LYS A 37 -5.89 -1.51 -3.37
CA LYS A 37 -5.67 -0.05 -3.42
C LYS A 37 -5.12 0.43 -2.07
N CYS A 38 -3.95 1.06 -2.10
CA CYS A 38 -3.26 1.60 -0.95
C CYS A 38 -3.25 3.13 -1.04
N PHE A 39 -4.08 3.82 -0.26
CA PHE A 39 -4.14 5.28 -0.32
C PHE A 39 -2.91 5.89 0.36
N LYS A 40 -2.22 6.84 -0.30
CA LYS A 40 -0.98 7.43 0.25
C LYS A 40 -1.18 8.06 1.62
N GLU A 41 -2.32 8.72 1.82
CA GLU A 41 -2.71 9.35 3.09
C GLU A 41 -2.87 8.37 4.26
N ARG A 42 -3.00 7.06 4.00
CA ARG A 42 -3.12 6.01 5.01
C ARG A 42 -1.83 5.22 5.24
N ILE A 43 -0.76 5.57 4.54
CA ILE A 43 0.57 5.04 4.80
C ILE A 43 1.07 5.71 6.08
N VAL A 44 1.44 4.88 7.05
CA VAL A 44 1.96 5.32 8.35
C VAL A 44 3.47 5.47 8.26
N GLU A 45 4.12 4.47 7.65
CA GLU A 45 5.57 4.41 7.49
C GLU A 45 5.87 3.91 6.08
N ASP A 46 6.79 4.60 5.40
CA ASP A 46 7.27 4.28 4.07
C ASP A 46 8.73 3.83 4.17
N PHE A 47 9.00 2.59 3.75
CA PHE A 47 10.36 2.02 3.75
C PHE A 47 10.91 1.86 2.32
N THR A 48 10.28 2.47 1.33
CA THR A 48 10.71 2.39 -0.07
C THR A 48 11.64 3.55 -0.42
N ASN A 49 12.72 3.27 -1.14
CA ASN A 49 13.61 4.32 -1.67
C ASN A 49 12.99 5.01 -2.90
N THR A 50 12.37 4.20 -3.76
CA THR A 50 11.73 4.66 -5.00
C THR A 50 10.26 4.25 -4.95
N PRO A 51 9.32 5.18 -5.21
CA PRO A 51 7.90 4.87 -5.15
C PRO A 51 7.57 3.73 -6.12
N CYS A 52 6.68 2.82 -5.69
CA CYS A 52 6.27 1.65 -6.45
C CYS A 52 7.33 0.56 -6.68
N ILE A 53 8.58 0.77 -6.25
CA ILE A 53 9.70 -0.16 -6.46
C ILE A 53 10.20 -0.69 -5.12
N CYS A 54 10.42 -2.01 -5.07
CA CYS A 54 10.92 -2.66 -3.86
C CYS A 54 12.41 -2.34 -3.66
N PRO A 55 12.85 -1.86 -2.49
CA PRO A 55 14.27 -1.54 -2.24
C PRO A 55 15.18 -2.79 -2.23
N GLY A 56 14.65 -3.96 -1.86
CA GLY A 56 15.45 -5.19 -1.80
C GLY A 56 15.59 -5.99 -3.09
N CYS A 57 14.68 -5.82 -4.06
CA CYS A 57 14.70 -6.61 -5.30
C CYS A 57 14.40 -5.80 -6.57
N GLU A 58 14.29 -4.48 -6.43
CA GLU A 58 14.05 -3.49 -7.48
C GLU A 58 12.82 -3.78 -8.36
N GLN A 59 11.93 -4.62 -7.87
CA GLN A 59 10.75 -5.02 -8.61
C GLN A 59 9.62 -4.01 -8.39
N GLU A 60 8.95 -3.64 -9.47
CA GLU A 60 7.69 -2.91 -9.41
C GLU A 60 6.64 -3.78 -8.70
N PHE A 61 6.08 -3.27 -7.60
CA PHE A 61 5.06 -3.97 -6.78
C PHE A 61 3.71 -3.25 -6.79
N ALA A 62 3.68 -1.97 -7.15
CA ALA A 62 2.47 -1.19 -7.27
C ALA A 62 2.59 -0.19 -8.42
N ARG A 63 1.50 0.50 -8.75
CA ARG A 63 1.48 1.60 -9.72
C ARG A 63 0.78 2.80 -9.11
N ASP A 64 1.26 3.99 -9.42
CA ASP A 64 0.59 5.22 -9.02
C ASP A 64 -0.74 5.38 -9.77
N THR A 65 -1.81 5.68 -9.05
CA THR A 65 -3.11 5.94 -9.65
C THR A 65 -3.95 6.88 -8.78
N LEU A 66 -4.87 7.60 -9.42
CA LEU A 66 -5.86 8.41 -8.72
C LEU A 66 -7.14 7.60 -8.55
N VAL A 67 -7.50 7.29 -7.31
CA VAL A 67 -8.77 6.64 -6.99
C VAL A 67 -9.74 7.69 -6.47
N ARG A 68 -10.74 8.05 -7.29
CA ARG A 68 -11.76 9.05 -6.94
C ARG A 68 -11.16 10.42 -6.54
N GLY A 69 -10.10 10.83 -7.24
CA GLY A 69 -9.40 12.09 -6.99
C GLY A 69 -8.43 12.06 -5.81
N THR A 70 -8.21 10.91 -5.16
CA THR A 70 -7.21 10.75 -4.09
C THR A 70 -6.04 9.90 -4.58
N PRO A 71 -4.79 10.32 -4.34
CA PRO A 71 -3.61 9.55 -4.76
C PRO A 71 -3.52 8.22 -3.99
N ALA A 72 -3.32 7.15 -4.75
CA ALA A 72 -3.22 5.80 -4.23
C ALA A 72 -2.25 4.95 -5.06
N TYR A 73 -1.60 4.00 -4.42
CA TYR A 73 -0.86 2.94 -5.07
C TYR A 73 -1.79 1.75 -5.35
N LYS A 74 -1.94 1.38 -6.63
CA LYS A 74 -2.61 0.15 -7.04
C LYS A 74 -1.60 -0.98 -7.00
N MET A 75 -1.79 -1.89 -6.06
CA MET A 75 -0.90 -3.04 -5.87
C MET A 75 -1.02 -4.00 -7.06
N ILE A 76 0.11 -4.54 -7.53
CA ILE A 76 0.14 -5.58 -8.56
C ILE A 76 -0.13 -6.93 -7.88
N GLY A 77 -1.09 -7.70 -8.41
CA GLY A 77 -1.50 -8.98 -7.84
C GLY A 77 -0.33 -9.94 -7.67
N GLY A 78 -0.26 -10.59 -6.50
CA GLY A 78 0.79 -11.58 -6.18
C GLY A 78 2.19 -11.01 -5.94
N LYS A 79 2.40 -9.69 -6.04
CA LYS A 79 3.71 -9.07 -5.80
C LYS A 79 3.91 -8.57 -4.37
N VAL A 80 2.82 -8.41 -3.63
CA VAL A 80 2.83 -7.97 -2.22
C VAL A 80 2.11 -8.98 -1.35
N THR A 81 2.56 -9.09 -0.11
CA THR A 81 1.90 -9.85 0.94
C THR A 81 1.64 -8.93 2.12
N MET A 82 0.51 -9.12 2.80
CA MET A 82 0.15 -8.37 4.00
C MET A 82 0.19 -9.32 5.20
N LYS A 83 0.79 -8.87 6.29
CA LYS A 83 0.70 -9.52 7.60
C LYS A 83 0.02 -8.61 8.60
#